data_AF-A0A968MCS1-F1
#
_entry.id   AF-A0A968MCS1-F1
#
_cell.length_a   1.000
_cell.length_b   1.000
_cell.length_c   1.000
_cell.angle_alpha   90.00
_cell.angle_beta   90.00
_cell.angle_gamma   90.00
#
_symmetry.space_group_name_H-M   'P 1'
#
loop_
_entity.id
_entity.type
_entity.pdbx_description
1 polymer ?
#
loop_
_entity_poly.entity_id
_entity_poly.type
_entity_poly.pdbx_seq_one_letter_code
_entity_poly.pdbx_strand_id
1 'polypeptide(L)'
;MSEQQITDIIRRFQVVLQQHPDSPVPPELYTALETQPPLRGALLVTLAMLLDLPVESVQFDCTACETDLPAYIDLEYTAGIRAAAQSYPQVWWGLWRCNNCRTSYMALLDLREAEASGKVLLLDFKSLITPERILSMIHIPGAVLQTLMPSAPLLATRGDPPAHVAGAGQVHDEDFTIVYQVTLRVQQSRDGATWQVLAAAIPPPTGWLVLRIGTTTVRTRFDGQGIARSEPLRVAILHTNPPPDLSAALELDPY
;
A
#
# COMPACT_ATOMS: atom_id res chain seq x y z
N MET A 1 8.67 45.03 11.09
CA MET A 1 8.70 44.58 12.50
C MET A 1 9.69 45.43 13.27
N SER A 2 9.34 45.97 14.44
CA SER A 2 10.27 46.74 15.27
C SER A 2 11.23 45.82 16.03
N GLU A 3 12.42 46.31 16.38
CA GLU A 3 13.43 45.61 17.20
C GLU A 3 12.83 45.02 18.49
N GLN A 4 11.86 45.72 19.07
CA GLN A 4 11.15 45.32 20.28
C GLN A 4 10.24 44.10 20.04
N GLN A 5 9.56 44.01 18.89
CA GLN A 5 8.74 42.84 18.53
C GLN A 5 9.60 41.58 18.38
N ILE A 6 10.80 41.74 17.81
CA ILE A 6 11.74 40.63 17.61
C ILE A 6 12.27 40.13 18.96
N THR A 7 12.71 41.04 19.82
CA THR A 7 13.19 40.70 21.16
C THR A 7 12.12 39.97 21.97
N ASP A 8 10.86 40.39 21.84
CA ASP A 8 9.73 39.72 22.49
C ASP A 8 9.47 38.32 21.91
N ILE A 9 9.60 38.13 20.59
CA ILE A 9 9.48 36.79 19.96
C ILE A 9 10.59 35.87 20.47
N ILE A 10 11.85 36.33 20.46
CA ILE A 10 12.99 35.55 20.96
C ILE A 10 12.79 35.19 22.42
N ARG A 11 12.41 36.16 23.27
CA ARG A 11 12.17 35.94 24.70
C ARG A 11 11.04 34.94 24.95
N ARG A 12 9.90 35.08 24.25
CA ARG A 12 8.78 34.14 24.36
C ARG A 12 9.22 32.74 23.97
N PHE A 13 10.00 32.62 22.90
CA PHE A 13 10.47 31.34 22.43
C PHE A 13 11.48 30.69 23.40
N GLN A 14 12.38 31.49 23.98
CA GLN A 14 13.27 31.03 25.05
C GLN A 14 12.47 30.51 26.25
N VAL A 15 11.42 31.21 26.67
CA VAL A 15 10.56 30.77 27.78
C VAL A 15 9.85 29.46 27.42
N VAL A 16 9.32 29.32 26.21
CA VAL A 16 8.67 28.10 25.74
C VAL A 16 9.65 26.92 25.72
N LEU A 17 10.85 27.09 25.15
CA LEU A 17 11.86 26.03 25.13
C LEU A 17 12.40 25.68 26.52
N GLN A 18 12.46 26.65 27.44
CA GLN A 18 12.86 26.37 28.82
C GLN A 18 11.80 25.60 29.59
N GLN A 19 10.51 25.89 29.33
CA GLN A 19 9.39 25.22 29.99
C GLN A 19 9.06 23.87 29.34
N HIS A 20 9.28 23.75 28.03
CA HIS A 20 8.96 22.59 27.21
C HIS A 20 10.11 22.32 26.24
N PRO A 21 11.24 21.77 26.72
CA PRO A 21 12.43 21.54 25.90
C PRO A 21 12.20 20.57 24.73
N ASP A 22 11.13 19.78 24.82
CA ASP A 22 10.77 18.75 23.84
C ASP A 22 9.64 19.21 22.91
N SER A 23 9.08 20.41 23.11
CA SER A 23 8.03 20.94 22.23
C SER A 23 8.60 21.26 20.85
N PRO A 24 7.88 20.94 19.76
CA PRO A 24 8.28 21.33 18.42
C PRO A 24 8.36 22.86 18.29
N VAL A 25 9.21 23.34 17.38
CA VAL A 25 9.28 24.78 17.06
C VAL A 25 7.96 25.19 16.38
N PRO A 26 7.26 26.23 16.87
CA PRO A 26 6.06 26.74 16.24
C PRO A 26 6.33 27.18 14.80
N PRO A 27 5.49 26.75 13.83
CA PRO A 27 5.63 27.08 12.42
C PRO A 27 5.78 28.58 12.13
N GLU A 28 5.10 29.43 12.91
CA GLU A 28 5.06 30.88 12.77
C GLU A 28 6.45 31.52 12.92
N LEU A 29 7.34 30.86 13.68
CA LEU A 29 8.70 31.31 13.87
C LEU A 29 9.49 31.20 12.55
N TYR A 30 9.30 30.12 11.80
CA TYR A 30 9.95 29.96 10.51
C TYR A 30 9.48 31.00 9.48
N THR A 31 8.20 31.38 9.52
CA THR A 31 7.63 32.42 8.65
C THR A 31 8.15 33.80 9.01
N ALA A 32 8.21 34.13 10.30
CA ALA A 32 8.70 35.43 10.77
C ALA A 32 10.14 35.70 10.32
N LEU A 33 10.98 34.66 10.28
CA LEU A 33 12.41 34.76 9.96
C LEU A 33 12.72 34.85 8.48
N GLU A 34 11.77 34.53 7.60
CA GLU A 34 11.95 34.66 6.16
C GLU A 34 12.11 36.13 5.73
N THR A 35 11.49 37.04 6.49
CA THR A 35 11.45 38.47 6.14
C THR A 35 12.67 39.26 6.62
N GLN A 36 13.55 38.71 7.46
CA GLN A 36 14.66 39.44 8.08
C GLN A 36 15.96 38.61 8.25
N PRO A 37 16.83 38.56 7.23
CA PRO A 37 18.07 37.76 7.23
C PRO A 37 19.04 37.96 8.40
N PRO A 38 19.35 39.18 8.88
CA PRO A 38 20.31 39.35 9.98
C PRO A 38 19.82 38.77 11.31
N LEU A 39 18.50 38.72 11.53
CA LEU A 39 17.90 38.17 12.74
C LEU A 39 17.85 36.65 12.73
N ARG A 40 17.75 36.07 11.54
CA ARG A 40 17.85 34.63 11.34
C ARG A 40 19.16 34.09 11.90
N GLY A 41 20.28 34.78 11.63
CA GLY A 41 21.60 34.40 12.16
C GLY A 41 21.70 34.48 13.68
N ALA A 42 21.29 35.61 14.28
CA ALA A 42 21.36 35.79 15.73
C ALA A 42 20.47 34.80 16.48
N LEU A 43 19.26 34.55 15.98
CA LEU A 43 18.36 33.56 16.55
C LEU A 43 18.93 32.15 16.40
N LEU A 44 19.43 31.79 15.22
CA LEU A 44 20.05 30.49 14.97
C LEU A 44 21.17 30.18 15.96
N VAL A 45 22.07 31.13 16.19
CA VAL A 45 23.17 30.99 17.16
C VAL A 45 22.60 30.80 18.58
N THR A 46 21.60 31.59 18.95
CA THR A 46 20.94 31.49 20.26
C THR A 46 20.29 30.12 20.46
N LEU A 47 19.62 29.59 19.44
CA LEU A 47 18.98 28.28 19.50
C LEU A 47 19.98 27.14 19.52
N ALA A 48 21.04 27.23 18.74
CA ALA A 48 22.13 26.26 18.78
C ALA A 48 22.75 26.18 20.18
N MET A 49 22.99 27.33 20.83
CA MET A 49 23.48 27.36 22.21
C MET A 49 22.49 26.75 23.21
N LEU A 50 21.19 27.02 23.06
CA LEU A 50 20.16 26.50 23.98
C LEU A 50 19.93 24.98 23.84
N LEU A 51 20.15 24.44 22.65
CA LEU A 51 20.00 23.03 22.33
C LEU A 51 21.31 22.24 22.44
N ASP A 52 22.40 22.90 22.86
CA ASP A 52 23.75 22.34 22.91
C ASP A 52 24.17 21.70 21.58
N LEU A 53 23.86 22.40 20.48
CA LEU A 53 24.15 21.94 19.13
C LEU A 53 25.53 22.45 18.70
N PRO A 54 26.31 21.63 17.99
CA PRO A 54 27.54 22.10 17.41
C PRO A 54 27.23 23.23 16.42
N VAL A 55 27.85 24.39 16.64
CA VAL A 55 27.89 25.50 15.68
C VAL A 55 28.88 25.10 14.59
N GLU A 56 28.53 24.08 13.84
CA GLU A 56 29.40 23.51 12.83
C GLU A 56 29.14 24.21 11.50
N SER A 57 30.21 24.53 10.77
CA SER A 57 30.14 24.96 9.38
C SER A 57 29.85 23.75 8.49
N VAL A 58 28.74 23.07 8.73
CA VAL A 58 28.31 21.97 7.86
C VAL A 58 28.02 22.61 6.51
N GLN A 59 28.79 22.20 5.50
CA GLN A 59 28.46 22.48 4.11
C GLN A 59 27.04 21.97 3.89
N PHE A 60 26.14 22.91 3.62
CA PHE A 60 24.74 22.61 3.50
C PHE A 60 24.48 21.94 2.15
N ASP A 61 23.91 20.74 2.19
CA ASP A 61 23.42 20.01 1.02
C ASP A 61 21.90 19.82 1.16
N CYS A 62 21.15 20.38 0.21
CA CYS A 62 19.69 20.21 0.14
C CYS A 62 19.30 18.74 0.01
N THR A 63 20.04 17.95 -0.77
CA THR A 63 19.69 16.56 -1.04
C THR A 63 19.85 15.70 0.20
N ALA A 64 20.94 15.87 0.94
CA ALA A 64 21.12 15.23 2.24
C ALA A 64 20.02 15.63 3.24
N CYS A 65 19.69 16.92 3.29
CA CYS A 65 18.61 17.43 4.15
C CYS A 65 17.25 16.79 3.82
N GLU A 66 16.85 16.76 2.54
CA GLU A 66 15.57 16.19 2.12
C GLU A 66 15.49 14.67 2.33
N THR A 67 16.62 13.97 2.19
CA THR A 67 16.70 12.52 2.41
C THR A 67 16.48 12.16 3.87
N ASP A 68 17.10 12.92 4.79
CA ASP A 68 17.03 12.66 6.23
C ASP A 68 15.82 13.33 6.91
N LEU A 69 15.09 14.20 6.20
CA LEU A 69 13.98 14.99 6.75
C LEU A 69 12.87 14.14 7.39
N PRO A 70 12.41 13.01 6.81
CA PRO A 70 11.38 12.19 7.44
C PRO A 70 11.84 11.61 8.79
N ALA A 71 13.08 11.12 8.85
CA ALA A 71 13.65 10.54 10.08
C ALA A 71 13.81 11.60 11.18
N TYR A 72 14.21 12.82 10.80
CA TYR A 72 14.25 13.95 11.71
C TYR A 72 12.86 14.27 12.30
N ILE A 73 11.80 14.33 11.48
CA ILE A 73 10.42 14.61 11.93
C ILE A 73 9.93 13.54 12.90
N ASP A 74 10.20 12.26 12.61
CA ASP A 74 9.80 11.16 13.49
C ASP A 74 10.51 11.19 14.83
N LEU A 75 11.80 11.52 14.82
CA LEU A 75 12.57 11.68 16.05
C LEU A 75 12.13 12.91 16.84
N GLU A 76 11.84 14.02 16.17
CA GLU A 76 11.32 15.24 16.81
C GLU A 76 10.00 14.97 17.51
N TYR A 77 9.11 14.20 16.88
CA TYR A 77 7.83 13.86 17.46
C TYR A 77 7.95 12.92 18.67
N THR A 78 8.85 11.94 18.60
CA THR A 78 8.94 10.88 19.62
C THR A 78 9.86 11.23 20.79
N ALA A 79 10.95 11.95 20.53
CA ALA A 79 12.00 12.26 21.50
C ALA A 79 12.22 13.77 21.71
N GLY A 80 11.44 14.61 21.03
CA GLY A 80 11.54 16.07 21.13
C GLY A 80 12.61 16.66 20.22
N ILE A 81 12.51 17.98 20.06
CA ILE A 81 13.34 18.72 19.09
C ILE A 81 14.84 18.68 19.41
N ARG A 82 15.21 18.66 20.69
CA ARG A 82 16.62 18.58 21.10
C ARG A 82 17.25 17.29 20.61
N ALA A 83 16.59 16.15 20.82
CA ALA A 83 17.11 14.85 20.39
C ALA A 83 17.21 14.77 18.87
N ALA A 84 16.21 15.28 18.15
CA ALA A 84 16.20 15.35 16.70
C ALA A 84 17.32 16.22 16.13
N ALA A 85 17.49 17.43 16.66
CA ALA A 85 18.50 18.37 16.19
C ALA A 85 19.93 17.89 16.51
N GLN A 86 20.13 17.17 17.61
CA GLN A 86 21.41 16.55 17.95
C GLN A 86 21.75 15.37 17.04
N SER A 87 20.75 14.58 16.65
CA SER A 87 20.95 13.38 15.81
C SER A 87 21.06 13.72 14.32
N TYR A 88 20.37 14.78 13.87
CA TYR A 88 20.38 15.25 12.49
C TYR A 88 20.68 16.75 12.40
N PRO A 89 21.88 17.20 12.82
CA PRO A 89 22.24 18.61 12.81
C PRO A 89 22.18 19.23 11.42
N GLN A 90 22.50 18.46 10.37
CA GLN A 90 22.41 18.88 8.97
C GLN A 90 20.99 19.26 8.55
N VAL A 91 19.99 18.48 8.98
CA VAL A 91 18.58 18.74 8.69
C VAL A 91 18.13 19.98 9.45
N TRP A 92 18.41 20.03 10.76
CA TRP A 92 18.12 21.19 11.60
C TRP A 92 18.64 22.48 10.94
N TRP A 93 19.95 22.58 10.73
CA TRP A 93 20.57 23.73 10.09
C TRP A 93 20.06 23.99 8.67
N GLY A 94 19.58 22.97 7.96
CA GLY A 94 18.99 23.06 6.64
C GLY A 94 17.64 23.76 6.63
N LEU A 95 16.75 23.44 7.57
CA LEU A 95 15.44 24.10 7.75
C LEU A 95 15.61 25.61 7.96
N TRP A 96 16.69 25.98 8.66
CA TRP A 96 17.03 27.36 8.93
C TRP A 96 17.88 28.04 7.87
N ARG A 97 18.26 27.40 6.77
CA ARG A 97 19.04 28.06 5.69
C ARG A 97 18.34 27.98 4.33
N CYS A 98 17.69 26.87 4.02
CA CYS A 98 17.04 26.64 2.75
C CYS A 98 15.53 26.82 2.82
N ASN A 99 14.95 27.54 1.85
CA ASN A 99 13.50 27.66 1.78
C ASN A 99 12.83 26.36 1.34
N ASN A 100 13.44 25.64 0.40
CA ASN A 100 12.87 24.39 -0.12
C ASN A 100 12.73 23.34 0.99
N CYS A 101 13.80 23.11 1.76
CA CYS A 101 13.77 22.15 2.87
C CYS A 101 12.72 22.51 3.92
N ARG A 102 12.54 23.81 4.20
CA ARG A 102 11.49 24.29 5.11
C ARG A 102 10.10 24.05 4.55
N THR A 103 9.86 24.35 3.27
CA THR A 103 8.56 24.07 2.63
C THR A 103 8.24 22.58 2.68
N SER A 104 9.21 21.72 2.36
CA SER A 104 9.04 20.26 2.46
C SER A 104 8.74 19.80 3.89
N TYR A 105 9.42 20.39 4.88
CA TYR A 105 9.18 20.10 6.30
C TYR A 105 7.74 20.47 6.71
N MET A 106 7.30 21.68 6.37
CA MET A 106 5.93 22.14 6.66
C MET A 106 4.88 21.25 5.98
N ALA A 107 5.10 20.87 4.71
CA ALA A 107 4.20 19.97 4.00
C ALA A 107 4.12 18.56 4.65
N LEU A 108 5.24 18.05 5.17
CA LEU A 108 5.28 16.77 5.89
C LEU A 108 4.57 16.87 7.25
N LEU A 109 4.69 18.00 7.96
CA LEU A 109 3.94 18.24 9.18
C LEU A 109 2.44 18.31 8.91
N ASP A 110 2.02 19.04 7.88
CA ASP A 110 0.61 19.13 7.47
C ASP A 110 0.04 17.75 7.11
N LEU A 111 0.82 16.94 6.37
CA LEU A 111 0.43 15.57 6.03
C LEU A 111 0.23 14.72 7.28
N ARG A 112 1.17 14.79 8.23
CA ARG A 112 1.10 14.06 9.50
C ARG A 112 -0.09 14.49 10.36
N GLU A 113 -0.38 15.79 10.44
CA GLU A 113 -1.57 16.29 11.14
C GLU A 113 -2.85 15.80 10.46
N ALA A 114 -2.86 15.78 9.13
CA ALA A 114 -3.99 15.28 8.35
C ALA A 114 -4.19 13.76 8.51
N GLU A 115 -3.11 12.98 8.67
CA GLU A 115 -3.17 11.57 9.05
C GLU A 115 -3.69 11.39 10.49
N ALA A 116 -3.13 12.11 11.46
CA ALA A 116 -3.54 12.02 12.86
C ALA A 116 -5.02 12.42 13.09
N SER A 117 -5.51 13.35 12.28
CA SER A 117 -6.93 13.78 12.29
C SER A 117 -7.85 12.92 11.42
N GLY A 118 -7.32 11.86 10.77
CA GLY A 118 -8.08 10.97 9.90
C GLY A 118 -8.64 11.63 8.63
N LYS A 119 -8.14 12.82 8.27
CA LYS A 119 -8.53 13.55 7.06
C LYS A 119 -7.88 12.98 5.80
N VAL A 120 -6.75 12.31 5.96
CA VAL A 120 -6.12 11.52 4.90
C VAL A 120 -6.50 10.07 5.13
N LEU A 121 -7.18 9.48 4.15
CA LEU A 121 -7.26 8.03 4.03
C LEU A 121 -5.84 7.55 3.76
N LEU A 122 -5.13 7.16 4.82
CA LEU A 122 -3.96 6.29 4.70
C LEU A 122 -4.40 5.13 3.82
N LEU A 123 -3.80 5.02 2.64
CA LEU A 123 -3.84 3.76 1.90
C LEU A 123 -3.32 2.73 2.89
N ASP A 124 -4.19 1.86 3.39
CA ASP A 124 -3.77 0.81 4.29
C ASP A 124 -2.88 -0.12 3.47
N PHE A 125 -1.57 0.11 3.54
CA PHE A 125 -0.65 -0.75 2.81
C PHE A 125 -0.72 -2.19 3.34
N LYS A 126 -1.34 -2.48 4.50
CA LYS A 126 -1.64 -3.87 4.88
C LYS A 126 -2.69 -4.50 3.97
N SER A 127 -3.60 -3.72 3.38
CA SER A 127 -4.49 -4.22 2.32
C SER A 127 -3.78 -4.36 0.97
N LEU A 128 -2.58 -3.77 0.80
CA LEU A 128 -1.74 -3.92 -0.39
C LEU A 128 -0.60 -4.94 -0.20
N ILE A 129 -0.27 -5.30 1.04
CA ILE A 129 0.81 -6.21 1.48
C ILE A 129 0.23 -7.29 2.41
N THR A 130 -0.98 -7.76 2.15
CA THR A 130 -1.18 -9.20 2.34
C THR A 130 -0.75 -9.76 1.00
N PRO A 131 0.38 -10.49 0.87
CA PRO A 131 0.56 -11.28 -0.32
C PRO A 131 -0.64 -12.24 -0.33
N GLU A 132 -1.68 -11.92 -1.11
CA GLU A 132 -2.63 -12.93 -1.53
C GLU A 132 -1.73 -14.03 -2.10
N ARG A 133 -1.65 -15.17 -1.40
CA ARG A 133 -0.78 -16.30 -1.78
C ARG A 133 -1.40 -16.93 -3.02
N ILE A 134 -1.28 -16.24 -4.15
CA ILE A 134 -1.83 -16.63 -5.43
C ILE A 134 -0.85 -17.62 -6.04
N LEU A 135 -1.10 -18.90 -5.76
CA LEU A 135 -0.33 -19.98 -6.35
C LEU A 135 -0.78 -20.21 -7.80
N SER A 136 0.21 -20.48 -8.65
CA SER A 136 0.18 -20.42 -10.11
C SER A 136 -1.05 -21.02 -10.80
N MET A 137 -1.39 -20.35 -11.91
CA MET A 137 -2.63 -20.43 -12.66
C MET A 137 -2.69 -21.62 -13.63
N ILE A 138 -3.71 -22.47 -13.49
CA ILE A 138 -4.15 -23.29 -14.63
C ILE A 138 -4.69 -22.32 -15.68
N HIS A 139 -4.04 -22.28 -16.85
CA HIS A 139 -4.46 -21.45 -17.97
C HIS A 139 -5.13 -22.33 -19.04
N ILE A 140 -6.35 -21.97 -19.41
CA ILE A 140 -7.13 -22.63 -20.46
C ILE A 140 -7.35 -21.60 -21.57
N PRO A 141 -6.75 -21.81 -22.76
CA PRO A 141 -6.92 -20.90 -23.88
C PRO A 141 -8.39 -20.77 -24.29
N GLY A 142 -8.80 -19.56 -24.69
CA GLY A 142 -10.19 -19.26 -25.05
C GLY A 142 -10.75 -20.16 -26.16
N ALA A 143 -9.91 -20.57 -27.12
CA ALA A 143 -10.31 -21.53 -28.17
C ALA A 143 -10.68 -22.92 -27.60
N VAL A 144 -9.98 -23.37 -26.56
CA VAL A 144 -10.29 -24.62 -25.86
C VAL A 144 -11.59 -24.47 -25.06
N LEU A 145 -11.78 -23.33 -24.39
CA LEU A 145 -13.03 -23.04 -23.68
C LEU A 145 -14.24 -23.05 -24.59
N GLN A 146 -14.16 -22.45 -25.78
CA GLN A 146 -15.28 -22.48 -26.74
C GLN A 146 -15.65 -23.89 -27.18
N THR A 147 -14.69 -24.82 -27.19
CA THR A 147 -14.94 -26.23 -27.50
C THR A 147 -15.61 -26.94 -26.33
N LEU A 148 -15.21 -26.61 -25.10
CA LEU A 148 -15.75 -27.20 -23.87
C LEU A 148 -17.11 -26.59 -23.45
N MET A 149 -17.39 -25.38 -23.92
CA MET A 149 -18.56 -24.56 -23.56
C MET A 149 -19.32 -24.10 -24.81
N PRO A 150 -19.88 -25.03 -25.61
CA PRO A 150 -20.59 -24.65 -26.83
C PRO A 150 -21.83 -23.80 -26.52
N SER A 151 -22.10 -22.82 -27.38
CA SER A 151 -23.29 -21.95 -27.32
C SER A 151 -24.60 -22.67 -27.58
N ALA A 152 -24.55 -23.79 -28.30
CA ALA A 152 -25.71 -24.61 -28.59
C ALA A 152 -25.81 -25.76 -27.58
N PRO A 153 -27.01 -26.04 -27.02
CA PRO A 153 -27.20 -27.21 -26.19
C PRO A 153 -26.89 -28.45 -27.03
N LEU A 154 -25.82 -29.17 -26.66
CA LEU A 154 -25.61 -30.53 -27.15
C LEU A 154 -26.84 -31.32 -26.70
N LEU A 155 -27.49 -32.04 -27.64
CA LEU A 155 -28.67 -32.87 -27.39
C LEU A 155 -28.55 -33.60 -26.03
N ALA A 156 -29.24 -33.06 -25.03
CA ALA A 156 -29.11 -33.55 -23.66
C ALA A 156 -29.75 -34.93 -23.59
N THR A 157 -28.91 -35.97 -23.53
CA THR A 157 -29.37 -37.30 -23.16
C THR A 157 -29.86 -37.24 -21.72
N ARG A 158 -30.96 -37.94 -21.44
CA ARG A 158 -31.64 -37.93 -20.14
C ARG A 158 -30.66 -38.42 -19.05
N GLY A 159 -30.07 -37.50 -18.30
CA GLY A 159 -29.00 -37.76 -17.33
C GLY A 159 -28.46 -36.46 -16.72
N ASP A 160 -27.49 -36.58 -15.81
CA ASP A 160 -26.82 -35.41 -15.22
C ASP A 160 -26.19 -34.51 -16.30
N PRO A 161 -26.18 -33.18 -16.12
CA PRO A 161 -25.61 -32.27 -17.11
C PRO A 161 -24.15 -32.63 -17.37
N PRO A 162 -23.70 -32.67 -18.65
CA PRO A 162 -22.35 -33.05 -18.98
C PRO A 162 -21.35 -32.13 -18.28
N ALA A 163 -20.41 -32.75 -17.55
CA ALA A 163 -19.29 -32.08 -16.93
C ALA A 163 -18.02 -32.43 -17.72
N HIS A 164 -17.38 -31.42 -18.27
CA HIS A 164 -16.15 -31.59 -19.04
C HIS A 164 -14.95 -31.20 -18.17
N VAL A 165 -13.90 -32.01 -18.17
CA VAL A 165 -12.63 -31.63 -17.54
C VAL A 165 -11.96 -30.61 -18.45
N ALA A 166 -11.78 -29.39 -17.93
CA ALA A 166 -11.21 -28.28 -18.68
C ALA A 166 -9.70 -28.16 -18.48
N GLY A 167 -9.19 -28.63 -17.35
CA GLY A 167 -7.76 -28.68 -17.07
C GLY A 167 -7.46 -29.43 -15.78
N ALA A 168 -6.25 -29.96 -15.69
CA ALA A 168 -5.70 -30.52 -14.46
C ALA A 168 -4.24 -30.08 -14.34
N GLY A 169 -3.82 -29.70 -13.14
CA GLY A 169 -2.48 -29.18 -12.91
C GLY A 169 -2.03 -29.41 -11.47
N GLN A 170 -0.72 -29.27 -11.27
CA GLN A 170 -0.12 -29.22 -9.94
C GLN A 170 0.19 -27.77 -9.61
N VAL A 171 -0.23 -27.35 -8.42
CA VAL A 171 0.00 -26.02 -7.88
C VAL A 171 0.84 -26.19 -6.63
N HIS A 172 2.03 -25.60 -6.64
CA HIS A 172 2.97 -25.68 -5.53
C HIS A 172 2.80 -24.45 -4.64
N ASP A 173 2.84 -24.65 -3.32
CA ASP A 173 3.07 -23.55 -2.38
C ASP A 173 4.47 -22.93 -2.59
N GLU A 174 4.71 -21.71 -2.12
CA GLU A 174 5.96 -20.96 -2.35
C GLU A 174 7.20 -21.71 -1.86
N ASP A 175 7.06 -22.43 -0.74
CA ASP A 175 8.11 -23.28 -0.17
C ASP A 175 8.17 -24.68 -0.81
N PHE A 176 7.40 -24.93 -1.86
CA PHE A 176 7.23 -26.23 -2.54
C PHE A 176 6.89 -27.40 -1.60
N THR A 177 6.41 -27.08 -0.39
CA THR A 177 6.21 -28.05 0.70
C THR A 177 4.90 -28.81 0.53
N ILE A 178 3.88 -28.15 -0.02
CA ILE A 178 2.58 -28.75 -0.34
C ILE A 178 2.36 -28.65 -1.84
N VAL A 179 2.00 -29.78 -2.46
CA VAL A 179 1.62 -29.86 -3.87
C VAL A 179 0.12 -30.14 -3.95
N TYR A 180 -0.63 -29.17 -4.47
CA TYR A 180 -2.05 -29.29 -4.71
C TYR A 180 -2.29 -29.84 -6.12
N GLN A 181 -3.00 -30.96 -6.22
CA GLN A 181 -3.56 -31.44 -7.48
C GLN A 181 -4.90 -30.77 -7.70
N VAL A 182 -4.97 -29.84 -8.65
CA VAL A 182 -6.18 -29.08 -8.96
C VAL A 182 -6.77 -29.56 -10.27
N THR A 183 -8.05 -29.93 -10.26
CA THR A 183 -8.82 -30.29 -11.45
C THR A 183 -9.94 -29.27 -11.64
N LEU A 184 -9.99 -28.66 -12.82
CA LEU A 184 -11.08 -27.77 -13.24
C LEU A 184 -12.06 -28.55 -14.12
N ARG A 185 -13.33 -28.44 -13.79
CA ARG A 185 -14.44 -28.94 -14.59
C ARG A 185 -15.37 -27.81 -14.93
N VAL A 186 -15.94 -27.88 -16.12
CA VAL A 186 -16.94 -26.93 -16.58
C VAL A 186 -18.23 -27.69 -16.82
N GLN A 187 -19.31 -27.19 -16.24
CA GLN A 187 -20.61 -27.85 -16.27
C GLN A 187 -21.68 -26.86 -16.73
N GLN A 188 -22.51 -27.30 -17.67
CA GLN A 188 -23.67 -26.51 -18.10
C GLN A 188 -24.77 -26.62 -17.05
N SER A 189 -25.40 -25.49 -16.71
CA SER A 189 -26.60 -25.48 -15.88
C SER A 189 -27.76 -26.15 -16.62
N ARG A 190 -28.77 -26.59 -15.86
CA ARG A 190 -29.98 -27.22 -16.42
C ARG A 190 -30.78 -26.29 -17.32
N ASP A 191 -30.62 -24.98 -17.16
CA ASP A 191 -31.25 -23.96 -18.02
C ASP A 191 -30.59 -23.88 -19.41
N GLY A 192 -29.41 -24.49 -19.61
CA GLY A 192 -28.63 -24.41 -20.84
C GLY A 192 -28.02 -23.05 -21.13
N ALA A 193 -28.37 -22.01 -20.37
CA ALA A 193 -28.01 -20.61 -20.60
C ALA A 193 -26.82 -20.15 -19.77
N THR A 194 -26.50 -20.90 -18.71
CA THR A 194 -25.40 -20.59 -17.80
C THR A 194 -24.44 -21.76 -17.65
N TRP A 195 -23.19 -21.43 -17.34
CA TRP A 195 -22.14 -22.40 -17.08
C TRP A 195 -21.53 -22.18 -15.71
N GLN A 196 -21.03 -23.24 -15.10
CA GLN A 196 -20.32 -23.18 -13.83
C GLN A 196 -18.95 -23.83 -13.96
N VAL A 197 -17.97 -23.25 -13.30
CA VAL A 197 -16.65 -23.83 -13.14
C VAL A 197 -16.57 -24.44 -11.75
N LEU A 198 -16.25 -25.72 -11.69
CA LEU A 198 -15.96 -26.44 -10.46
C LEU A 198 -14.46 -26.71 -10.39
N ALA A 199 -13.83 -26.33 -9.29
CA ALA A 199 -12.48 -26.76 -8.97
C ALA A 199 -12.52 -27.80 -7.87
N ALA A 200 -11.73 -28.86 -8.01
CA ALA A 200 -11.42 -29.80 -6.95
C ALA A 200 -9.92 -29.81 -6.71
N ALA A 201 -9.49 -29.65 -5.46
CA ALA A 201 -8.10 -29.57 -5.05
C ALA A 201 -7.78 -30.64 -4.00
N ILE A 202 -6.66 -31.35 -4.18
CA ILE A 202 -6.17 -32.37 -3.24
C ILE A 202 -4.71 -32.08 -2.91
N PRO A 203 -4.34 -31.90 -1.63
CA PRO A 203 -5.21 -31.90 -0.44
C PRO A 203 -6.19 -30.71 -0.42
N PRO A 204 -7.31 -30.76 0.34
CA PRO A 204 -8.25 -29.64 0.45
C PRO A 204 -7.57 -28.36 0.98
N PRO A 205 -7.48 -27.28 0.18
CA PRO A 205 -6.91 -26.03 0.64
C PRO A 205 -7.92 -25.27 1.50
N THR A 206 -7.40 -24.48 2.45
CA THR A 206 -8.18 -23.45 3.12
C THR A 206 -7.94 -22.14 2.39
N GLY A 207 -8.92 -21.68 1.61
CA GLY A 207 -8.75 -20.49 0.77
C GLY A 207 -9.79 -20.36 -0.34
N TRP A 208 -9.43 -19.64 -1.39
CA TRP A 208 -10.28 -19.24 -2.49
C TRP A 208 -9.77 -19.77 -3.83
N LEU A 209 -10.70 -20.16 -4.70
CA LEU A 209 -10.49 -20.28 -6.13
C LEU A 209 -10.73 -18.90 -6.74
N VAL A 210 -9.74 -18.39 -7.47
CA VAL A 210 -9.83 -17.15 -8.21
C VAL A 210 -9.84 -17.46 -9.70
N LEU A 211 -10.98 -17.25 -10.35
CA LEU A 211 -11.14 -17.42 -11.79
C LEU A 211 -11.08 -16.06 -12.47
N ARG A 212 -10.27 -15.93 -13.52
CA ARG A 212 -10.23 -14.74 -14.38
C ARG A 212 -10.60 -15.12 -15.80
N ILE A 213 -11.60 -14.44 -16.35
CA ILE A 213 -12.09 -14.63 -17.72
C ILE A 213 -12.10 -13.25 -18.37
N GLY A 214 -11.11 -12.96 -19.20
CA GLY A 214 -10.89 -11.62 -19.74
C GLY A 214 -10.70 -10.60 -18.60
N THR A 215 -11.62 -9.64 -18.46
CA THR A 215 -11.61 -8.63 -17.39
C THR A 215 -12.44 -9.01 -16.16
N THR A 216 -13.20 -10.10 -16.24
CA THR A 216 -14.07 -10.53 -15.15
C THR A 216 -13.31 -11.43 -14.19
N THR A 217 -13.38 -11.12 -12.90
CA THR A 217 -12.81 -11.96 -11.83
C THR A 217 -13.95 -12.52 -10.98
N VAL A 218 -13.96 -13.83 -10.78
CA VAL A 218 -14.90 -14.53 -9.90
C VAL A 218 -14.11 -15.23 -8.82
N ARG A 219 -14.47 -14.98 -7.56
CA ARG A 219 -13.85 -15.61 -6.39
C ARG A 219 -14.86 -16.51 -5.72
N THR A 220 -14.48 -17.74 -5.41
CA THR A 220 -15.32 -18.68 -4.63
C THR A 220 -14.47 -19.45 -3.64
N ARG A 221 -15.00 -19.71 -2.46
CA ARG A 221 -14.27 -20.41 -1.40
C ARG A 221 -14.25 -21.92 -1.66
N PHE A 222 -13.15 -22.57 -1.27
CA PHE A 222 -13.11 -24.03 -1.16
C PHE A 222 -13.87 -24.49 0.08
N ASP A 223 -14.64 -25.55 -0.04
CA ASP A 223 -15.28 -26.22 1.08
C ASP A 223 -14.32 -27.18 1.80
N GLY A 224 -14.79 -27.82 2.88
CA GLY A 224 -13.99 -28.79 3.64
C GLY A 224 -13.62 -30.07 2.86
N GLN A 225 -14.16 -30.27 1.65
CA GLN A 225 -13.80 -31.35 0.75
C GLN A 225 -12.82 -30.92 -0.34
N GLY A 226 -12.38 -29.65 -0.34
CA GLY A 226 -11.50 -29.11 -1.36
C GLY A 226 -12.24 -28.83 -2.67
N ILE A 227 -13.55 -28.61 -2.63
CA ILE A 227 -14.36 -28.27 -3.80
C ILE A 227 -14.75 -26.79 -3.74
N ALA A 228 -14.54 -26.07 -4.84
CA ALA A 228 -15.01 -24.70 -5.01
C ALA A 228 -15.89 -24.61 -6.26
N ARG A 229 -17.03 -23.90 -6.15
CA ARG A 229 -18.02 -23.79 -7.24
C ARG A 229 -18.25 -22.33 -7.58
N SER A 230 -17.93 -21.94 -8.81
CA SER A 230 -18.17 -20.57 -9.25
C SER A 230 -19.66 -20.26 -9.29
N GLU A 231 -19.99 -18.97 -9.17
CA GLU A 231 -21.29 -18.49 -9.59
C GLU A 231 -21.54 -18.80 -11.08
N PRO A 232 -22.81 -18.90 -11.51
CA PRO A 232 -23.14 -19.12 -12.91
C PRO A 232 -22.60 -18.01 -13.83
N LEU A 233 -21.76 -18.40 -14.77
CA LEU A 233 -21.20 -17.57 -15.83
C LEU A 233 -22.17 -17.51 -17.01
N ARG A 234 -22.40 -16.31 -17.54
CA ARG A 234 -23.20 -16.11 -18.74
C ARG A 234 -22.38 -16.48 -19.98
N VAL A 235 -22.99 -17.25 -20.88
CA VAL A 235 -22.42 -17.66 -22.18
C VAL A 235 -21.88 -16.46 -22.98
N ALA A 236 -22.53 -15.30 -22.89
CA ALA A 236 -22.13 -14.09 -23.61
C ALA A 236 -20.67 -13.65 -23.34
N ILE A 237 -20.12 -13.95 -22.17
CA ILE A 237 -18.73 -13.59 -21.82
C ILE A 237 -17.72 -14.39 -22.67
N LEU A 238 -18.09 -15.57 -23.16
CA LEU A 238 -17.19 -16.49 -23.89
C LEU A 238 -17.15 -16.25 -25.40
N HIS A 239 -18.05 -15.41 -25.91
CA HIS A 239 -18.21 -15.15 -27.35
C HIS A 239 -17.64 -13.80 -27.81
N THR A 240 -16.67 -13.26 -27.09
CA THR A 240 -15.86 -12.15 -27.62
C THR A 240 -14.96 -12.65 -28.75
N ASN A 241 -14.53 -11.74 -29.64
CA ASN A 241 -13.53 -12.02 -30.67
C ASN A 241 -12.30 -11.13 -30.44
N PRO A 242 -11.18 -11.67 -29.94
CA PRO A 242 -10.93 -13.10 -29.66
C PRO A 242 -11.66 -13.60 -28.39
N PRO A 243 -11.89 -14.92 -28.24
CA PRO A 243 -12.41 -15.49 -27.00
C PRO A 243 -11.47 -15.19 -25.84
N PRO A 244 -12.01 -14.93 -24.63
CA PRO A 244 -11.16 -14.67 -23.48
C PRO A 244 -10.56 -15.97 -22.98
N ASP A 245 -9.31 -15.91 -22.52
CA ASP A 245 -8.72 -17.02 -21.80
C ASP A 245 -9.31 -17.12 -20.38
N LEU A 246 -9.34 -18.34 -19.85
CA LEU A 246 -9.65 -18.61 -18.46
C LEU A 246 -8.36 -18.91 -17.74
N SER A 247 -8.06 -18.15 -16.68
CA SER A 247 -7.06 -18.54 -15.71
C SER A 247 -7.70 -18.83 -14.37
N ALA A 248 -7.21 -19.87 -13.69
CA ALA A 248 -7.67 -20.26 -12.37
C ALA A 248 -6.48 -20.30 -11.42
N ALA A 249 -6.53 -19.53 -10.36
CA ALA A 249 -5.50 -19.48 -9.34
C ALA A 249 -6.05 -19.97 -8.00
N LEU A 250 -5.16 -20.49 -7.15
CA LEU A 250 -5.46 -20.83 -5.77
C LEU A 250 -4.94 -19.70 -4.88
N GLU A 251 -5.80 -19.15 -4.04
CA GLU A 251 -5.44 -18.14 -3.06
C GLU A 251 -5.61 -18.74 -1.67
N LEU A 252 -4.51 -18.94 -0.95
CA LEU A 252 -4.54 -19.55 0.38
C LEU A 252 -4.83 -18.51 1.47
N ASP A 253 -5.62 -18.88 2.47
CA ASP A 253 -5.81 -18.05 3.66
C ASP A 253 -4.46 -17.91 4.41
N PRO A 254 -4.19 -16.76 5.05
CA PRO A 254 -3.01 -16.60 5.90
C PRO A 254 -3.10 -17.53 7.12
N TYR A 255 -1.99 -18.21 7.43
CA TYR A 255 -1.81 -19.03 8.63
C TYR A 255 -1.79 -18.19 9.91
#